data_AF-A0A660YTC1-F1
#
_entry.id   AF-A0A660YTC1-F1
#
_cell.length_a   1.000
_cell.length_b   1.000
_cell.length_c   1.000
_cell.angle_alpha   90.00
_cell.angle_beta   90.00
_cell.angle_gamma   90.00
#
_symmetry.space_group_name_H-M   'P 1'
#
loop_
_entity.id
_entity.type
_entity.pdbx_description
1 polymer ?
#
loop_
_entity_poly.entity_id
_entity_poly.type
_entity_poly.pdbx_seq_one_letter_code
_entity_poly.pdbx_strand_id
1 'polypeptide(L)'
;MKPKLIKRKREAGMKRIVLLAAAFVFLLVTMVQAQWLKEDKKFIQVMSVEHPITIDGRLDELDWQRRIDYLAFRPNFKPGDISYRVTGWEYTDPQWVPEANGPNNDGYTDTTTTTIKFLHYGTDRCIAITTDDHSICKRFGGWEGDGLFMKVKIKGTAVAKEYKLFYIDPAVGSSAVFET
;
A
#
# COMPACT_ATOMS: atom_id res chain seq x y z
N MET A 1 -58.75 8.31 35.67
CA MET A 1 -57.30 8.05 35.81
C MET A 1 -56.63 7.33 34.61
N LYS A 2 -57.36 6.54 33.78
CA LYS A 2 -56.79 5.74 32.68
C LYS A 2 -56.22 6.47 31.42
N PRO A 3 -56.73 7.64 30.95
CA PRO A 3 -56.29 8.21 29.67
C PRO A 3 -54.87 8.81 29.69
N LYS A 4 -54.42 9.38 30.81
CA LYS A 4 -53.03 9.87 30.97
C LYS A 4 -51.99 8.75 30.89
N LEU A 5 -52.34 7.53 31.33
CA LEU A 5 -51.45 6.38 31.34
C LEU A 5 -51.24 5.81 29.92
N ILE A 6 -52.30 5.81 29.10
CA ILE A 6 -52.27 5.37 27.69
C ILE A 6 -51.44 6.35 26.85
N LYS A 7 -51.59 7.66 27.07
CA LYS A 7 -50.80 8.69 26.38
C LYS A 7 -49.31 8.55 26.69
N ARG A 8 -48.94 8.38 27.97
CA ARG A 8 -47.54 8.15 28.39
C ARG A 8 -46.94 6.87 27.80
N LYS A 9 -47.69 5.77 27.72
CA LYS A 9 -47.22 4.53 27.07
C LYS A 9 -46.98 4.73 25.57
N ARG A 10 -47.86 5.45 24.87
CA ARG A 10 -47.68 5.79 23.44
C ARG A 10 -46.48 6.70 23.20
N GLU A 11 -46.29 7.72 24.02
CA GLU A 11 -45.11 8.61 23.95
C GLU A 11 -43.81 7.86 24.23
N ALA A 12 -43.79 6.96 25.22
CA ALA A 12 -42.64 6.11 25.50
C ALA A 12 -42.34 5.13 24.35
N GLY A 13 -43.37 4.56 23.71
CA GLY A 13 -43.22 3.73 22.50
C GLY A 13 -42.66 4.52 21.32
N MET A 14 -43.20 5.72 21.07
CA MET A 14 -42.74 6.62 20.00
C MET A 14 -41.28 7.03 20.18
N LYS A 15 -40.87 7.39 21.41
CA LYS A 15 -39.48 7.74 21.73
C LYS A 15 -38.52 6.57 21.46
N ARG A 16 -38.92 5.33 21.79
CA ARG A 16 -38.13 4.13 21.50
C ARG A 16 -37.98 3.90 19.99
N ILE A 17 -39.05 4.10 19.21
CA ILE A 17 -39.00 3.98 17.75
C ILE A 17 -38.05 5.03 17.14
N VAL A 18 -38.12 6.28 17.60
CA VAL A 18 -37.24 7.36 17.13
C VAL A 18 -35.77 7.09 17.49
N LEU A 19 -35.50 6.60 18.70
CA LEU A 19 -34.15 6.20 19.13
C LEU A 19 -33.60 5.03 18.28
N LEU A 20 -34.42 4.02 18.00
CA LEU A 20 -34.03 2.90 17.15
C LEU A 20 -33.77 3.34 15.70
N ALA A 21 -34.61 4.23 15.15
CA ALA A 21 -34.41 4.79 13.82
C ALA A 21 -33.12 5.62 13.74
N ALA A 22 -32.82 6.45 14.75
CA ALA A 22 -31.59 7.22 14.82
C ALA A 22 -30.34 6.32 14.93
N ALA A 23 -30.41 5.26 15.74
CA ALA A 23 -29.34 4.27 15.85
C ALA A 23 -29.10 3.51 14.54
N PHE A 24 -30.18 3.17 13.81
CA PHE A 24 -30.11 2.50 12.52
C PHE A 24 -29.50 3.39 11.42
N VAL A 25 -29.88 4.68 11.39
CA VAL A 25 -29.28 5.66 10.48
C VAL A 25 -27.79 5.86 10.79
N PHE A 26 -27.43 5.98 12.08
CA PHE A 26 -26.04 6.08 12.48
C PHE A 26 -25.22 4.84 12.05
N LEU A 27 -25.78 3.64 12.23
CA LEU A 27 -25.16 2.40 11.78
C LEU A 27 -24.94 2.38 10.25
N LEU A 28 -25.96 2.78 9.47
CA LEU A 28 -25.85 2.88 8.01
C LEU A 28 -24.75 3.86 7.57
N VAL A 29 -24.66 5.04 8.20
CA VAL A 29 -23.62 6.04 7.89
C VAL A 29 -22.22 5.48 8.17
N THR A 30 -22.03 4.77 9.30
CA THR A 30 -20.73 4.17 9.63
C THR A 30 -20.32 3.03 8.68
N MET A 31 -21.28 2.24 8.18
CA MET A 31 -21.00 1.17 7.22
C MET A 31 -20.59 1.71 5.84
N VAL A 32 -21.21 2.80 5.38
CA VAL A 32 -20.86 3.43 4.10
C VAL A 32 -19.43 3.99 4.13
N GLN A 33 -19.01 4.66 5.22
CA GLN A 33 -17.65 5.19 5.35
C GLN A 33 -16.57 4.09 5.34
N ALA A 34 -16.88 2.89 5.83
CA ALA A 34 -15.93 1.76 5.84
C ALA A 34 -15.69 1.15 4.45
N GLN A 35 -16.58 1.38 3.47
CA GLN A 35 -16.45 0.83 2.11
C GLN A 35 -15.53 1.65 1.20
N TRP A 36 -15.42 2.97 1.40
CA TRP A 36 -14.59 3.86 0.58
C TRP A 36 -13.07 3.69 0.79
N LEU A 37 -12.66 3.03 1.88
CA LEU A 37 -11.25 2.81 2.23
C LEU A 37 -10.65 1.55 1.59
N LYS A 38 -11.41 0.77 0.82
CA LYS A 38 -11.03 -0.61 0.45
C LYS A 38 -10.69 -0.86 -1.01
N GLU A 39 -10.89 0.08 -1.93
CA GLU A 39 -10.61 -0.16 -3.34
C GLU A 39 -9.18 0.27 -3.71
N ASP A 40 -8.41 -0.66 -4.26
CA ASP A 40 -7.08 -0.39 -4.78
C ASP A 40 -7.18 0.61 -5.93
N LYS A 41 -6.63 1.80 -5.74
CA LYS A 41 -6.73 2.86 -6.74
C LYS A 41 -5.96 2.49 -7.99
N LYS A 42 -6.61 2.58 -9.16
CA LYS A 42 -5.96 2.41 -10.47
C LYS A 42 -4.90 3.48 -10.77
N PHE A 43 -4.92 4.60 -10.04
CA PHE A 43 -4.02 5.72 -10.22
C PHE A 43 -3.60 6.27 -8.86
N ILE A 44 -2.34 6.65 -8.74
CA ILE A 44 -1.79 7.37 -7.60
C ILE A 44 -1.45 8.79 -8.01
N GLN A 45 -1.72 9.76 -7.14
CA GLN A 45 -1.34 11.14 -7.41
C GLN A 45 0.17 11.29 -7.17
N VAL A 46 0.89 11.80 -8.18
CA VAL A 46 2.32 12.11 -8.09
C VAL A 46 2.46 13.61 -7.86
N MET A 47 3.22 13.99 -6.83
CA MET A 47 3.37 15.39 -6.43
C MET A 47 4.61 16.02 -7.07
N SER A 48 4.50 17.30 -7.43
CA SER A 48 5.64 18.08 -7.89
C SER A 48 6.54 18.50 -6.72
N VAL A 49 7.83 18.55 -6.98
CA VAL A 49 8.85 19.08 -6.05
C VAL A 49 9.37 20.43 -6.52
N GLU A 50 9.89 21.23 -5.59
CA GLU A 50 10.39 22.58 -5.88
C GLU A 50 11.79 22.58 -6.50
N HIS A 51 12.60 21.59 -6.15
CA HIS A 51 14.00 21.46 -6.57
C HIS A 51 14.26 20.06 -7.17
N PRO A 52 15.26 19.90 -8.05
CA PRO A 52 15.68 18.58 -8.50
C PRO A 52 16.04 17.67 -7.32
N ILE A 53 15.55 16.43 -7.33
CA ILE A 53 15.90 15.41 -6.33
C ILE A 53 17.29 14.85 -6.62
N THR A 54 18.08 14.64 -5.56
CA THR A 54 19.39 14.00 -5.68
C THR A 54 19.23 12.47 -5.76
N ILE A 55 19.85 11.82 -6.74
CA ILE A 55 19.80 10.36 -6.87
C ILE A 55 21.03 9.76 -6.16
N ASP A 56 20.96 9.67 -4.83
CA ASP A 56 22.06 9.16 -3.98
C ASP A 56 21.61 8.03 -3.02
N GLY A 57 20.35 7.60 -3.12
CA GLY A 57 19.77 6.57 -2.26
C GLY A 57 19.35 7.06 -0.87
N ARG A 58 19.44 8.37 -0.59
CA ARG A 58 18.91 8.99 0.62
C ARG A 58 17.52 9.59 0.35
N LEU A 59 16.76 9.74 1.42
CA LEU A 59 15.40 10.32 1.41
C LEU A 59 15.30 11.43 2.45
N ASP A 60 16.39 12.18 2.63
CA ASP A 60 16.51 13.23 3.64
C ASP A 60 15.92 14.57 3.17
N GLU A 61 15.72 14.78 1.86
CA GLU A 61 15.06 15.98 1.35
C GLU A 61 13.63 16.13 1.89
N LEU A 62 13.25 17.38 2.21
CA LEU A 62 11.93 17.71 2.79
C LEU A 62 10.77 17.22 1.92
N ASP A 63 10.96 17.18 0.60
CA ASP A 63 9.95 16.70 -0.34
C ASP A 63 9.56 15.24 -0.08
N TRP A 64 10.50 14.37 0.34
CA TRP A 64 10.22 12.97 0.68
C TRP A 64 9.50 12.80 2.02
N GLN A 65 9.67 13.77 2.91
CA GLN A 65 9.06 13.79 4.26
C GLN A 65 7.61 14.29 4.23
N ARG A 66 7.17 14.88 3.12
CA ARG A 66 5.79 15.32 2.93
C ARG A 66 4.82 14.15 3.03
N ARG A 67 3.59 14.47 3.45
CA ARG A 67 2.46 13.54 3.43
C ARG A 67 2.00 13.35 1.98
N ILE A 68 2.54 12.32 1.33
CA ILE A 68 2.20 11.94 -0.03
C ILE A 68 1.65 10.52 -0.07
N ASP A 69 0.80 10.26 -1.06
CA ASP A 69 0.27 8.93 -1.33
C ASP A 69 1.43 7.95 -1.60
N TYR A 70 1.33 6.74 -1.06
CA TYR A 70 2.33 5.69 -1.27
C TYR A 70 1.70 4.32 -1.46
N LEU A 71 2.43 3.44 -2.16
CA LEU A 71 2.11 2.03 -2.26
C LEU A 71 2.83 1.27 -1.15
N ALA A 72 2.19 0.23 -0.60
CA ALA A 72 2.83 -0.67 0.33
C ALA A 72 2.61 -2.14 -0.04
N PHE A 73 3.70 -2.89 0.02
CA PHE A 73 3.79 -4.32 -0.15
C PHE A 73 4.16 -4.90 1.19
N ARG A 74 3.24 -5.60 1.82
CA ARG A 74 3.53 -6.42 2.98
C ARG A 74 2.45 -7.49 3.13
N PRO A 75 2.76 -8.63 3.76
CA PRO A 75 1.75 -9.60 4.13
C PRO A 75 0.61 -8.94 4.91
N ASN A 76 -0.63 -9.28 4.55
CA ASN A 76 -1.83 -8.77 5.22
C ASN A 76 -1.92 -7.22 5.30
N PHE A 77 -1.27 -6.48 4.40
CA PHE A 77 -1.30 -5.00 4.40
C PHE A 77 -2.73 -4.47 4.40
N LYS A 78 -3.09 -3.49 5.24
CA LYS A 78 -4.41 -2.85 5.17
C LYS A 78 -4.22 -1.41 4.74
N PRO A 79 -4.77 -0.99 3.58
CA PRO A 79 -4.77 0.40 3.16
C PRO A 79 -5.27 1.33 4.25
N GLY A 80 -4.67 2.51 4.33
CA GLY A 80 -5.09 3.64 5.14
C GLY A 80 -5.49 4.82 4.26
N ASP A 81 -5.52 6.02 4.85
CA ASP A 81 -5.95 7.23 4.14
C ASP A 81 -5.08 7.59 2.91
N ILE A 82 -3.76 7.41 3.02
CA ILE A 82 -2.77 7.74 1.96
C ILE A 82 -1.95 6.55 1.51
N SER A 83 -2.33 5.35 1.94
CA SER A 83 -1.55 4.14 1.72
C SER A 83 -2.38 3.11 1.00
N TYR A 84 -1.89 2.65 -0.14
CA TYR A 84 -2.65 1.79 -1.04
C TYR A 84 -1.93 0.45 -1.24
N ARG A 85 -2.71 -0.61 -1.44
CA ARG A 85 -2.17 -1.87 -1.97
C ARG A 85 -1.91 -1.69 -3.46
N VAL A 86 -1.10 -2.59 -3.99
CA VAL A 86 -0.95 -2.79 -5.42
C VAL A 86 -2.09 -3.64 -5.98
N THR A 87 -2.62 -3.21 -7.12
CA THR A 87 -3.63 -3.96 -7.87
C THR A 87 -3.06 -5.26 -8.42
N GLY A 88 -3.82 -6.36 -8.32
CA GLY A 88 -3.40 -7.66 -8.88
C GLY A 88 -2.25 -8.32 -8.11
N TRP A 89 -2.03 -7.91 -6.86
CA TRP A 89 -1.12 -8.59 -5.95
C TRP A 89 -1.75 -9.85 -5.42
N GLU A 90 -1.26 -10.98 -5.91
CA GLU A 90 -1.42 -12.29 -5.30
C GLU A 90 -0.01 -12.74 -4.90
N TYR A 91 0.16 -13.22 -3.66
CA TYR A 91 1.29 -14.12 -3.41
C TYR A 91 1.18 -15.23 -4.46
N THR A 92 2.26 -15.53 -5.17
CA THR A 92 2.32 -16.61 -6.16
C THR A 92 1.54 -17.82 -5.66
N ASP A 93 0.75 -18.41 -6.55
CA ASP A 93 -0.13 -19.56 -6.29
C ASP A 93 0.43 -20.45 -5.15
N PRO A 94 -0.37 -20.73 -4.10
CA PRO A 94 0.04 -21.51 -2.92
C PRO A 94 0.74 -22.83 -3.23
N GLN A 95 0.59 -23.36 -4.44
CA GLN A 95 1.33 -24.51 -4.94
C GLN A 95 2.85 -24.28 -5.10
N TRP A 96 3.29 -23.04 -5.38
CA TRP A 96 4.70 -22.70 -5.65
C TRP A 96 5.41 -22.07 -4.46
N VAL A 97 4.67 -21.32 -3.65
CA VAL A 97 5.13 -20.78 -2.37
C VAL A 97 3.97 -21.01 -1.41
N PRO A 98 3.97 -22.11 -0.62
CA PRO A 98 2.92 -22.36 0.36
C PRO A 98 2.82 -21.09 1.20
N GLU A 99 1.66 -20.41 1.11
CA GLU A 99 1.41 -19.05 1.62
C GLU A 99 2.54 -18.60 2.54
N ALA A 100 3.39 -17.65 2.13
CA ALA A 100 4.57 -17.25 2.91
C ALA A 100 4.25 -16.80 4.35
N ASN A 101 2.95 -16.75 4.71
CA ASN A 101 2.39 -16.52 6.04
C ASN A 101 1.16 -17.41 6.36
N GLY A 102 1.01 -18.58 5.74
CA GLY A 102 -0.14 -19.45 5.86
C GLY A 102 0.16 -20.83 6.43
N PRO A 103 -0.87 -21.70 6.54
CA PRO A 103 -0.82 -22.91 7.34
C PRO A 103 0.12 -24.00 6.79
N ASN A 104 0.52 -23.91 5.51
CA ASN A 104 1.37 -24.90 4.84
C ASN A 104 2.80 -24.41 4.58
N ASN A 105 3.19 -23.25 5.15
CA ASN A 105 4.51 -22.67 5.01
C ASN A 105 5.60 -23.62 5.58
N ASP A 106 6.71 -23.78 4.84
CA ASP A 106 7.86 -24.62 5.18
C ASP A 106 8.73 -24.07 6.34
N GLY A 107 8.29 -22.98 6.97
CA GLY A 107 8.85 -22.42 8.19
C GLY A 107 9.35 -20.98 8.04
N TYR A 108 9.30 -20.42 6.83
CA TYR A 108 9.75 -19.04 6.58
C TYR A 108 8.58 -18.06 6.51
N THR A 109 8.30 -17.39 7.63
CA THR A 109 7.32 -16.30 7.67
C THR A 109 7.91 -15.06 6.99
N ASP A 110 7.45 -14.76 5.77
CA ASP A 110 7.84 -13.54 5.08
C ASP A 110 7.30 -12.33 5.85
N THR A 111 8.21 -11.47 6.32
CA THR A 111 7.88 -10.24 7.06
C THR A 111 8.23 -8.99 6.27
N THR A 112 8.68 -9.15 5.02
CA THR A 112 9.21 -8.07 4.20
C THR A 112 8.14 -7.00 3.99
N THR A 113 8.53 -5.76 4.24
CA THR A 113 7.69 -4.59 4.03
C THR A 113 8.38 -3.64 3.08
N THR A 114 7.79 -3.40 1.92
CA THR A 114 8.27 -2.43 0.95
C THR A 114 7.26 -1.31 0.80
N THR A 115 7.72 -0.07 0.76
CA THR A 115 6.91 1.11 0.42
C THR A 115 7.46 1.82 -0.80
N ILE A 116 6.58 2.34 -1.64
CA ILE A 116 6.94 3.07 -2.86
C ILE A 116 6.26 4.43 -2.86
N LYS A 117 7.06 5.49 -3.01
CA LYS A 117 6.61 6.87 -3.16
C LYS A 117 7.02 7.41 -4.54
N PHE A 118 6.21 8.33 -5.06
CA PHE A 118 6.43 8.95 -6.36
C PHE A 118 6.46 10.46 -6.23
N LEU A 119 7.49 11.09 -6.80
CA LEU A 119 7.60 12.52 -6.97
C LEU A 119 7.96 12.85 -8.42
N HIS A 120 7.79 14.11 -8.82
CA HIS A 120 8.29 14.56 -10.12
C HIS A 120 8.86 15.97 -10.06
N TYR A 121 9.95 16.19 -10.81
CA TYR A 121 10.52 17.51 -11.06
C TYR A 121 10.47 17.78 -12.56
N GLY A 122 9.60 18.69 -12.99
CA GLY A 122 9.33 18.89 -14.41
C GLY A 122 8.83 17.58 -15.06
N THR A 123 9.57 17.10 -16.06
CA THR A 123 9.31 15.84 -16.79
C THR A 123 9.94 14.61 -16.14
N ASP A 124 10.79 14.80 -15.13
CA ASP A 124 11.52 13.72 -14.49
C ASP A 124 10.68 13.14 -13.37
N ARG A 125 10.56 11.80 -13.34
CA ARG A 125 9.84 11.08 -12.30
C ARG A 125 10.83 10.38 -11.38
N CYS A 126 10.74 10.69 -10.10
CA CYS A 126 11.54 10.11 -9.04
C CYS A 126 10.71 9.05 -8.31
N ILE A 127 11.31 7.88 -8.08
CA ILE A 127 10.68 6.76 -7.39
C ILE A 127 11.54 6.42 -6.19
N ALA A 128 10.97 6.58 -5.00
CA ALA A 128 11.62 6.14 -3.76
C ALA A 128 11.05 4.78 -3.36
N ILE A 129 11.95 3.84 -3.09
CA ILE A 129 11.61 2.49 -2.64
C ILE A 129 12.34 2.26 -1.33
N THR A 130 11.58 2.02 -0.28
CA THR A 130 12.12 1.67 1.04
C THR A 130 11.63 0.29 1.39
N THR A 131 12.56 -0.62 1.63
CA THR A 131 12.27 -2.00 1.97
C THR A 131 12.89 -2.34 3.32
N ASP A 132 12.12 -3.03 4.14
CA ASP A 132 12.59 -3.71 5.34
C ASP A 132 12.49 -5.21 5.04
N ASP A 133 13.62 -5.79 4.66
CA ASP A 133 13.78 -7.21 4.40
C ASP A 133 14.88 -7.75 5.31
N HIS A 134 14.53 -8.72 6.14
CA HIS A 134 15.42 -9.29 7.15
C HIS A 134 16.38 -10.35 6.57
N SER A 135 16.27 -10.68 5.29
CA SER A 135 17.11 -11.69 4.64
C SER A 135 17.56 -11.22 3.26
N ILE A 136 18.58 -10.36 3.22
CA ILE A 136 19.19 -9.94 1.96
C ILE A 136 20.11 -11.04 1.40
N CYS A 137 19.66 -11.70 0.34
CA CYS A 137 20.38 -12.66 -0.46
C CYS A 137 21.26 -11.97 -1.50
N LYS A 138 22.58 -12.15 -1.36
CA LYS A 138 23.58 -11.78 -2.36
C LYS A 138 23.90 -13.02 -3.21
N ARG A 139 23.20 -13.21 -4.32
CA ARG A 139 23.51 -14.28 -5.29
C ARG A 139 24.10 -13.71 -6.58
N PHE A 140 25.00 -14.49 -7.19
CA PHE A 140 25.61 -14.16 -8.48
C PHE A 140 24.53 -14.02 -9.57
N GLY A 141 24.76 -13.13 -10.54
CA GLY A 141 23.79 -12.57 -11.48
C GLY A 141 22.65 -13.48 -11.96
N GLY A 142 21.46 -12.90 -12.10
CA GLY A 142 20.24 -13.61 -12.49
C GLY A 142 19.03 -13.14 -11.68
N TRP A 143 17.91 -13.87 -11.77
CA TRP A 143 16.66 -13.52 -11.09
C TRP A 143 16.64 -13.83 -9.58
N GLU A 144 17.69 -14.47 -9.04
CA GLU A 144 17.76 -14.99 -7.66
C GLU A 144 18.45 -14.05 -6.65
N GLY A 145 19.02 -12.93 -7.11
CA GLY A 145 19.58 -11.93 -6.22
C GLY A 145 18.51 -10.94 -5.76
N ASP A 146 18.59 -10.50 -4.50
CA ASP A 146 17.66 -9.46 -4.03
C ASP A 146 17.92 -8.15 -4.74
N GLY A 147 16.82 -7.52 -5.15
CA GLY A 147 16.87 -6.38 -6.05
C GLY A 147 15.50 -5.88 -6.43
N LEU A 148 15.49 -4.82 -7.23
CA LEU A 148 14.30 -4.25 -7.81
C LEU A 148 14.16 -4.71 -9.25
N PHE A 149 12.99 -5.26 -9.57
CA PHE A 149 12.55 -5.55 -10.93
C PHE A 149 11.32 -4.70 -11.23
N MET A 150 11.43 -3.80 -12.20
CA MET A 150 10.35 -2.88 -12.54
C MET A 150 10.06 -2.91 -14.03
N LYS A 151 8.79 -3.11 -14.39
CA LYS A 151 8.31 -2.94 -15.77
C LYS A 151 7.50 -1.66 -15.88
N VAL A 152 7.96 -0.74 -16.71
CA VAL A 152 7.31 0.56 -16.95
C VAL A 152 6.76 0.61 -18.36
N LYS A 153 5.43 0.69 -18.49
CA LYS A 153 4.78 1.03 -19.74
C LYS A 153 4.54 2.53 -19.79
N ILE A 154 5.18 3.23 -20.72
CA ILE A 154 4.95 4.64 -20.94
C ILE A 154 3.62 4.77 -21.70
N LYS A 155 2.76 5.69 -21.27
CA LYS A 155 1.48 5.93 -21.95
C LYS A 155 1.76 6.30 -23.41
N GLY A 156 1.10 5.59 -24.33
CA GLY A 156 1.29 5.78 -25.77
C GLY A 156 2.41 4.93 -26.40
N THR A 157 3.16 4.15 -25.61
CA THR A 157 4.12 3.18 -26.16
C THR A 157 3.54 1.75 -26.17
N ALA A 158 3.88 0.98 -27.19
CA ALA A 158 3.48 -0.43 -27.28
C ALA A 158 4.32 -1.33 -26.35
N VAL A 159 5.59 -0.98 -26.17
CA VAL A 159 6.57 -1.78 -25.43
C VAL A 159 6.73 -1.24 -24.01
N ALA A 160 6.71 -2.15 -23.03
CA ALA A 160 7.12 -1.86 -21.66
C ALA A 160 8.64 -2.00 -21.53
N LYS A 161 9.27 -1.06 -20.83
CA LYS A 161 10.69 -1.13 -20.49
C LYS A 161 10.87 -1.86 -19.18
N GLU A 162 11.87 -2.72 -19.09
CA GLU A 162 12.25 -3.42 -17.86
C GLU A 162 13.50 -2.75 -17.27
N TYR A 163 13.48 -2.55 -15.97
CA TYR A 163 14.54 -1.94 -15.18
C TYR A 163 14.91 -2.92 -14.08
N LYS A 164 16.21 -3.23 -13.95
CA LYS A 164 16.72 -4.16 -12.95
C LYS A 164 17.83 -3.49 -12.15
N LEU A 165 17.72 -3.61 -10.83
CA LEU A 165 18.71 -3.10 -9.90
C LEU A 165 19.02 -4.22 -8.91
N PHE A 166 20.27 -4.66 -8.87
CA PHE A 166 20.66 -5.83 -8.08
C PHE A 166 21.66 -5.47 -6.99
N TYR A 167 21.59 -6.21 -5.89
CA TYR A 167 22.65 -6.22 -4.88
C TYR A 167 23.71 -7.28 -5.21
N ILE A 168 24.64 -6.93 -6.10
CA ILE A 168 25.64 -7.89 -6.65
C ILE A 168 26.96 -7.85 -5.86
N ASP A 169 27.27 -6.76 -5.16
CA ASP A 169 28.58 -6.57 -4.51
C ASP A 169 28.63 -7.22 -3.10
N PRO A 170 29.63 -8.08 -2.81
CA PRO A 170 29.80 -8.66 -1.48
C PRO A 170 30.10 -7.61 -0.39
N ALA A 171 30.64 -6.44 -0.72
CA ALA A 171 30.99 -5.42 0.25
C ALA A 171 29.74 -4.78 0.91
N VAL A 172 29.76 -4.70 2.25
CA VAL A 172 28.68 -4.06 3.02
C VAL A 172 28.70 -2.55 2.73
N GLY A 173 27.56 -2.02 2.31
CA GLY A 173 27.40 -0.60 1.98
C GLY A 173 27.70 -0.23 0.53
N SER A 174 28.00 -1.22 -0.34
CA SER A 174 28.08 -0.97 -1.79
C SER A 174 26.72 -0.59 -2.37
N SER A 175 26.75 0.33 -3.34
CA SER A 175 25.56 0.74 -4.10
C SER A 175 25.08 -0.37 -5.02
N ALA A 176 23.78 -0.46 -5.22
CA ALA A 176 23.22 -1.37 -6.20
C ALA A 176 23.56 -0.92 -7.63
N VAL A 177 23.75 -1.89 -8.53
CA VAL A 177 24.17 -1.65 -9.93
C VAL A 177 22.97 -1.77 -10.85
N PHE A 178 22.78 -0.77 -11.71
CA PHE A 178 21.70 -0.77 -12.68
C PHE A 178 22.08 -1.63 -13.90
N GLU A 179 21.24 -2.62 -14.21
CA GLU A 179 21.38 -3.44 -15.41
C GLU A 179 20.29 -3.08 -16.44
N THR A 180 20.71 -2.83 -17.68
CA THR A 180 19.84 -2.56 -18.84
C THR A 180 19.69 -3.77 -19.72
#